data_AF-A0A536A909-F1
#
_entry.id   AF-A0A536A909-F1
#
_cell.length_a   1.000
_cell.length_b   1.000
_cell.length_c   1.000
_cell.angle_alpha   90.00
_cell.angle_beta   90.00
_cell.angle_gamma   90.00
#
_symmetry.space_group_name_H-M   'P 1'
#
loop_
_entity.id
_entity.type
_entity.pdbx_description
1 polymer ?
#
loop_
_entity_poly.entity_id
_entity_poly.type
_entity_poly.pdbx_seq_one_letter_code
_entity_poly.pdbx_strand_id
1 'polypeptide(L)'
;MESAETFDQLAERYRGEILLHCYRMLGSLHDAEDATQETLLRAWRGLERFEGRASPRAWLYRIATNACLTALARAKTRRVLPETQGPP
;
A
#
# COMPACT_ATOMS: atom_id res chain seq x y z
N MET A 1 -10.11 20.72 -8.65
CA MET A 1 -9.70 20.08 -9.92
C MET A 1 -8.18 19.95 -9.99
N GLU A 2 -7.41 20.99 -9.68
CA GLU A 2 -5.93 20.97 -9.64
C GLU A 2 -5.29 19.85 -8.78
N SER A 3 -5.83 19.56 -7.60
CA SER A 3 -5.22 18.56 -6.70
C SER A 3 -5.28 17.13 -7.24
N ALA A 4 -6.32 16.80 -8.00
CA ALA A 4 -6.49 15.46 -8.59
C ALA A 4 -5.52 15.23 -9.75
N GLU A 5 -5.37 16.23 -10.62
CA GLU A 5 -4.45 16.18 -11.75
C GLU A 5 -2.98 16.14 -11.29
N THR A 6 -2.67 16.88 -10.21
CA THR A 6 -1.36 16.83 -9.55
C THR A 6 -1.10 15.47 -8.89
N PHE A 7 -2.14 14.85 -8.33
CA PHE A 7 -2.03 13.51 -7.74
C PHE A 7 -1.81 12.44 -8.81
N ASP A 8 -2.53 12.48 -9.93
CA ASP A 8 -2.38 11.48 -11.00
C ASP A 8 -0.96 11.48 -11.55
N GLN A 9 -0.36 12.66 -11.76
CA GLN A 9 1.05 12.76 -12.16
C GLN A 9 2.02 12.20 -11.11
N LEU A 10 1.73 12.43 -9.83
CA LEU A 10 2.52 11.87 -8.72
C LEU A 10 2.39 10.35 -8.65
N ALA A 11 1.16 9.84 -8.74
CA ALA A 11 0.83 8.43 -8.69
C ALA A 11 1.51 7.70 -9.83
N GLU A 12 1.37 8.18 -11.07
CA GLU A 12 2.00 7.58 -12.24
C GLU A 12 3.53 7.54 -12.12
N ARG A 13 4.13 8.65 -11.67
CA ARG A 13 5.59 8.74 -11.48
C ARG A 13 6.12 7.69 -10.51
N TYR A 14 5.43 7.45 -9.40
CA TYR A 14 5.94 6.59 -8.32
C TYR A 14 5.35 5.18 -8.31
N ARG A 15 4.34 4.88 -9.14
CA ARG A 15 3.65 3.58 -9.16
C ARG A 15 4.60 2.41 -9.29
N GLY A 16 5.52 2.46 -10.26
CA GLY A 16 6.49 1.39 -10.50
C GLY A 16 7.44 1.17 -9.31
N GLU A 17 7.91 2.26 -8.69
CA GLU A 17 8.81 2.20 -7.55
C GLU A 17 8.12 1.66 -6.29
N ILE A 18 6.86 2.05 -6.07
CA ILE A 18 6.03 1.54 -4.97
C ILE A 18 5.73 0.06 -5.18
N LEU A 19 5.40 -0.36 -6.40
CA LEU A 19 5.16 -1.77 -6.71
C LEU A 19 6.40 -2.61 -6.42
N LEU A 20 7.57 -2.17 -6.86
CA LEU A 20 8.82 -2.87 -6.57
C LEU A 20 9.11 -2.94 -5.06
N HIS A 21 8.85 -1.86 -4.33
CA HIS A 21 8.99 -1.83 -2.86
C HIS A 21 8.06 -2.82 -2.17
N CYS A 22 6.78 -2.80 -2.53
CA CYS A 22 5.79 -3.73 -2.01
C CYS A 22 6.15 -5.18 -2.34
N TYR A 23 6.62 -5.45 -3.56
CA TYR A 23 7.07 -6.77 -3.99
C TYR A 23 8.25 -7.27 -3.17
N ARG A 24 9.25 -6.43 -2.89
CA ARG A 24 10.38 -6.78 -2.02
C ARG A 24 9.96 -7.11 -0.59
N MET A 25 8.91 -6.48 -0.08
CA MET A 25 8.42 -6.73 1.28
C MET A 25 7.51 -7.96 1.38
N LEU A 26 6.68 -8.20 0.36
CA LEU A 26 5.61 -9.21 0.40
C LEU A 26 5.99 -10.51 -0.29
N GLY A 27 6.93 -10.49 -1.24
CA GLY A 27 7.40 -11.66 -1.99
C GLY A 27 6.37 -12.23 -2.98
N SER A 28 5.24 -11.55 -3.17
CA SER A 28 4.11 -11.96 -4.01
C SER A 28 3.73 -10.78 -4.90
N LEU A 29 3.66 -11.00 -6.21
CA LEU A 29 3.27 -9.94 -7.16
C LEU A 29 1.84 -9.48 -6.90
N HIS A 30 0.93 -10.43 -6.68
CA HIS A 30 -0.47 -10.15 -6.42
C HIS A 30 -0.66 -9.29 -5.15
N ASP A 31 -0.05 -9.71 -4.03
CA ASP A 31 -0.14 -8.94 -2.78
C ASP A 31 0.54 -7.56 -2.91
N ALA A 32 1.59 -7.45 -3.74
CA ALA A 32 2.27 -6.19 -4.02
C ALA A 32 1.43 -5.23 -4.85
N GLU A 33 0.70 -5.72 -5.86
CA GLU A 33 -0.25 -4.93 -6.64
C GLU A 33 -1.38 -4.40 -5.75
N ASP A 34 -1.95 -5.26 -4.89
CA ASP A 34 -2.97 -4.87 -3.92
C ASP A 34 -2.46 -3.82 -2.93
N ALA A 35 -1.27 -4.03 -2.36
CA ALA A 35 -0.65 -3.06 -1.45
C ALA A 35 -0.33 -1.73 -2.14
N THR A 36 0.05 -1.77 -3.43
CA THR A 36 0.28 -0.56 -4.24
C THR A 36 -1.01 0.21 -4.45
N GLN A 37 -2.10 -0.46 -4.80
CA GLN A 37 -3.41 0.18 -4.94
C GLN A 37 -3.89 0.81 -3.63
N GLU A 38 -3.81 0.06 -2.51
CA GLU A 38 -4.14 0.58 -1.19
C GLU A 38 -3.29 1.80 -0.81
N THR A 39 -2.02 1.81 -1.20
CA THR A 39 -1.12 2.95 -0.98
C THR A 39 -1.60 4.19 -1.72
N LEU A 40 -1.94 4.06 -3.01
CA LEU A 40 -2.44 5.18 -3.81
C LEU A 40 -3.78 5.70 -3.28
N LEU A 41 -4.69 4.81 -2.86
CA LEU A 41 -5.97 5.21 -2.26
C LEU A 41 -5.77 5.97 -0.94
N ARG A 42 -4.86 5.52 -0.07
CA ARG A 42 -4.52 6.21 1.17
C ARG A 42 -3.84 7.55 0.91
N ALA A 43 -2.96 7.60 -0.09
CA ALA A 43 -2.29 8.84 -0.49
C ALA A 43 -3.31 9.85 -1.01
N TRP A 44 -4.22 9.45 -1.91
CA TRP A 44 -5.31 10.31 -2.39
C TRP A 44 -6.10 10.91 -1.22
N ARG A 45 -6.51 10.08 -0.23
CA ARG A 45 -7.30 10.52 0.93
C ARG A 45 -6.51 11.41 1.90
N GLY A 46 -5.19 11.27 1.90
CA GLY A 46 -4.28 12.02 2.78
C GLY A 46 -3.70 13.27 2.14
N LEU A 47 -3.93 13.50 0.85
CA LEU A 47 -3.28 14.56 0.08
C LEU A 47 -3.60 15.96 0.62
N GLU A 48 -4.87 16.20 0.99
CA GLU A 48 -5.29 17.49 1.57
C GLU A 48 -4.64 17.79 2.92
N ARG A 49 -4.19 16.76 3.65
CA ARG A 49 -3.51 16.87 4.94
C ARG A 49 -2.00 16.84 4.83
N PHE A 50 -1.47 16.69 3.61
CA PHE A 50 -0.04 16.63 3.39
C PHE A 50 0.54 18.04 3.42
N GLU A 51 1.01 18.46 4.59
CA GLU A 51 1.59 19.79 4.86
C GLU A 51 2.97 20.03 4.20
N GLY A 52 3.42 19.16 3.29
CA GLY A 52 4.70 19.32 2.59
C GLY A 52 5.97 19.20 3.46
N ARG A 53 5.84 18.80 4.74
CA ARG A 53 6.97 18.67 5.68
C ARG A 53 7.97 17.55 5.32
N ALA A 54 7.63 16.68 4.39
CA ALA A 54 8.49 15.64 3.84
C ALA A 54 8.40 15.66 2.32
N SER A 55 9.33 15.01 1.61
CA SER A 55 9.17 14.84 0.17
C SER A 55 7.96 13.95 -0.16
N PRO A 56 7.23 14.19 -1.26
CA PRO A 56 6.13 13.32 -1.69
C PRO A 56 6.53 11.85 -1.79
N ARG A 57 7.77 11.60 -2.26
CA ARG A 57 8.36 10.27 -2.31
C ARG A 57 8.44 9.64 -0.90
N ALA A 58 9.07 10.31 0.06
CA ALA A 58 9.20 9.77 1.41
C ALA A 58 7.84 9.53 2.08
N TRP A 59 6.86 10.39 1.80
CA TRP A 59 5.50 10.23 2.27
C TRP A 59 4.82 8.99 1.67
N LEU A 60 4.91 8.79 0.36
CA LEU A 60 4.38 7.60 -0.32
C LEU A 60 5.02 6.29 0.17
N TYR A 61 6.34 6.26 0.33
CA TYR A 61 7.05 5.08 0.86
C TYR A 61 6.65 4.73 2.28
N ARG A 62 6.31 5.73 3.12
CA ARG A 62 5.78 5.50 4.46
C ARG A 62 4.42 4.82 4.40
N ILE A 63 3.52 5.30 3.53
CA ILE A 63 2.20 4.69 3.33
C ILE A 63 2.35 3.25 2.81
N ALA A 64 3.22 3.04 1.80
CA ALA A 64 3.48 1.72 1.22
C ALA A 64 4.00 0.71 2.25
N THR A 65 4.95 1.14 3.08
CA THR A 65 5.49 0.30 4.16
C THR A 65 4.39 -0.09 5.14
N ASN A 66 3.54 0.84 5.55
CA ASN A 66 2.42 0.56 6.45
C ASN A 66 1.37 -0.37 5.82
N ALA A 67 1.10 -0.24 4.51
CA ALA A 67 0.21 -1.13 3.77
C ALA A 67 0.78 -2.56 3.75
N CYS A 68 2.06 -2.72 3.43
CA CYS A 68 2.73 -4.02 3.42
C CYS A 68 2.74 -4.68 4.80
N LEU A 69 3.08 -3.93 5.86
CA LEU A 69 3.05 -4.45 7.23
C LEU A 69 1.64 -4.92 7.64
N THR A 70 0.61 -4.18 7.22
CA THR A 70 -0.80 -4.58 7.44
C THR A 70 -1.13 -5.89 6.71
N ALA A 71 -0.70 -6.04 5.45
CA ALA A 71 -0.90 -7.25 4.67
C ALA A 71 -0.19 -8.47 5.30
N LEU A 72 1.07 -8.31 5.72
CA LEU A 72 1.84 -9.35 6.42
C LEU A 72 1.17 -9.78 7.73
N ALA A 73 0.67 -8.82 8.52
CA ALA A 73 -0.05 -9.11 9.76
C ALA A 73 -1.31 -9.95 9.49
N ARG A 74 -2.10 -9.60 8.46
CA ARG A 74 -3.30 -10.36 8.05
C ARG A 74 -2.96 -11.75 7.55
N ALA A 75 -1.88 -11.91 6.78
CA ALA A 75 -1.42 -13.21 6.30
C ALA A 75 -1.01 -14.12 7.45
N LYS A 76 -0.36 -13.58 8.50
CA LYS A 76 -0.01 -14.33 9.71
C LYS A 76 -1.25 -14.83 10.44
N THR A 77 -2.27 -13.99 10.63
CA THR A 77 -3.52 -14.41 11.28
C THR A 77 -4.25 -15.51 10.52
N ARG A 78 -4.32 -15.44 9.18
CA ARG A 78 -4.95 -16.49 8.35
C ARG A 78 -4.25 -17.85 8.50
N ARG A 79 -2.93 -17.87 8.66
CA ARG A 79 -2.16 -19.12 8.85
C ARG A 79 -2.35 -19.76 10.23
N VAL A 80 -2.85 -19.01 11.21
CA VAL A 80 -2.99 -19.47 12.61
C VAL A 80 -4.40 -20.02 12.90
N LEU A 81 -5.36 -19.85 12.00
CA LEU A 81 -6.67 -20.48 12.14
C LEU A 81 -6.55 -21.95 11.73
N PRO A 82 -6.67 -22.92 12.66
CA PRO A 82 -6.89 -24.30 12.25
C PRO A 82 -8.23 -24.34 11.52
N GLU A 83 -8.27 -24.96 10.35
CA GLU A 83 -9.51 -25.39 9.72
C GLU A 83 -10.19 -26.38 10.67
N THR A 84 -11.00 -25.88 11.60
CA THR A 84 -11.93 -26.71 12.34
C THR A 84 -12.93 -27.22 11.30
N GLN A 85 -12.61 -28.38 10.72
CA GLN A 85 -13.57 -29.24 10.08
C GLN A 85 -14.65 -29.57 11.13
N GLY A 86 -15.85 -29.02 10.95
CA GLY A 86 -17.02 -29.42 11.72
C GLY A 86 -17.36 -30.89 11.43
N PRO A 87 -17.86 -31.65 12.43
CA PRO A 87 -18.14 -33.07 12.23
C PRO A 87 -19.35 -33.26 11.27
N PRO A 88 -19.46 -34.46 10.64
CA PRO A 88 -20.44 -34.76 9.60
C PRO A 88 -21.90 -34.75 10.06
#